data_AF-A0A965QUN6-F1
#
_entry.id   AF-A0A965QUN6-F1
#
_cell.length_a   1.000
_cell.length_b   1.000
_cell.length_c   1.000
_cell.angle_alpha   90.00
_cell.angle_beta   90.00
_cell.angle_gamma   90.00
#
_symmetry.space_group_name_H-M   'P 1'
#
loop_
_entity.id
_entity.type
_entity.pdbx_description
1 polymer ?
#
loop_
_entity_poly.entity_id
_entity_poly.type
_entity_poly.pdbx_seq_one_letter_code
_entity_poly.pdbx_strand_id
1 'polypeptide(L)'
;MGRFFGRVTTGGGWRAVFYTFKKAREAGGLWKFWKAMRSKNACKTCALGMGGQAGGMVNEAGHFPEVCKKSFQAMVADMQGAVKPEFFATYSIPQLRAFTPHQMEHSGRLVQPVILEKGSQTYRTIPWAEAMERIAAKLTRTAPEESFFYFSGRSSNEAGFLLQLFARLYGTNHVNNCSYYCHQASGVGLASVIGTGAGTVKLDDMEHADLVMLLGGNPASNHPRMMRTLMM
;
A
#
# COMPACT_ATOMS: atom_id res chain seq x y z
N MET A 1 20.85 24.45 -17.85
CA MET A 1 19.67 24.75 -18.70
C MET A 1 18.45 24.09 -18.05
N GLY A 2 17.83 24.81 -17.11
CA GLY A 2 16.81 24.26 -16.21
C GLY A 2 15.50 24.00 -16.94
N ARG A 3 15.14 22.73 -17.11
CA ARG A 3 13.76 22.35 -17.41
C ARG A 3 12.92 22.65 -16.18
N PHE A 4 12.23 23.79 -16.22
CA PHE A 4 11.08 24.08 -15.36
C PHE A 4 10.16 22.86 -15.40
N PHE A 5 10.06 22.14 -14.28
CA PHE A 5 8.92 21.25 -14.05
C PHE A 5 7.67 22.10 -14.20
N GLY A 6 6.82 21.76 -15.16
CA GLY A 6 5.57 22.48 -15.40
C GLY A 6 4.83 22.65 -14.08
N ARG A 7 4.52 23.91 -13.73
CA ARG A 7 3.76 24.28 -12.53
C ARG A 7 2.52 23.39 -12.48
N VAL A 8 2.36 22.61 -11.41
CA VAL A 8 1.14 21.81 -11.20
C VAL A 8 -0.02 22.79 -11.18
N THR A 9 -0.81 22.84 -12.26
CA THR A 9 -1.78 23.93 -12.47
C THR A 9 -2.97 23.84 -11.52
N THR A 10 -3.25 22.67 -10.92
CA THR A 10 -4.27 22.51 -9.87
C THR A 10 -4.03 21.22 -9.07
N GLY A 11 -4.02 21.30 -7.73
CA GLY A 11 -4.08 20.15 -6.82
C GLY A 11 -5.51 19.75 -6.41
N GLY A 12 -6.51 20.59 -6.75
CA GLY A 12 -7.93 20.46 -6.39
C GLY A 12 -8.88 21.11 -7.42
N GLY A 13 -10.12 21.39 -7.02
CA GLY A 13 -11.14 22.03 -7.86
C GLY A 13 -11.82 21.10 -8.88
N TRP A 14 -12.52 21.69 -9.85
CA TRP A 14 -13.36 20.95 -10.81
C TRP A 14 -12.62 19.84 -11.58
N ARG A 15 -11.33 20.04 -11.90
CA ARG A 15 -10.51 18.99 -12.54
C ARG A 15 -10.36 17.74 -11.67
N ALA A 16 -10.20 17.89 -10.36
CA ALA A 16 -10.12 16.76 -9.43
C ALA A 16 -11.48 16.05 -9.29
N VAL A 17 -12.57 16.82 -9.32
CA VAL A 17 -13.94 16.29 -9.34
C VAL A 17 -14.19 15.47 -10.61
N PHE A 18 -13.92 16.02 -11.79
CA PHE A 18 -14.06 15.29 -13.06
C PHE A 18 -13.17 14.04 -13.13
N TYR A 19 -11.95 14.13 -12.59
CA TYR A 19 -11.08 12.96 -12.48
C TYR A 19 -11.68 11.86 -11.60
N THR A 20 -12.34 12.22 -10.51
CA THR A 20 -13.04 11.28 -9.62
C THR A 20 -14.19 10.59 -10.35
N PHE A 21 -14.99 11.35 -11.12
CA PHE A 21 -16.02 10.76 -11.98
C PHE A 21 -15.45 9.79 -13.03
N LYS A 22 -14.35 10.15 -13.68
CA LYS A 22 -13.65 9.26 -14.62
C LYS A 22 -13.23 7.96 -13.93
N LYS A 23 -12.61 8.05 -12.75
CA LYS A 23 -12.18 6.89 -11.96
C LYS A 23 -13.35 6.01 -11.52
N ALA A 24 -14.46 6.62 -11.09
CA ALA A 24 -15.66 5.88 -10.72
C ALA A 24 -16.25 5.09 -11.91
N ARG A 25 -16.17 5.64 -13.14
CA ARG A 25 -16.58 4.93 -14.35
C ARG A 25 -15.66 3.75 -14.67
N GLU A 26 -14.35 3.91 -14.52
CA GLU A 26 -13.37 2.82 -14.66
C GLU A 26 -13.61 1.70 -13.64
N ALA A 27 -14.07 2.03 -12.43
CA ALA A 27 -14.39 1.09 -11.36
C ALA A 27 -15.77 0.39 -11.50
N GLY A 28 -16.39 0.45 -12.68
CA GLY A 28 -17.68 -0.20 -12.94
C GLY A 28 -18.91 0.61 -12.48
N GLY A 29 -18.75 1.92 -12.29
CA GLY A 29 -19.85 2.87 -12.05
C GLY A 29 -19.81 3.56 -10.69
N LEU A 30 -20.49 4.71 -10.60
CA LEU A 30 -20.51 5.57 -9.42
C LEU A 30 -20.99 4.86 -8.16
N TRP A 31 -22.03 4.03 -8.25
CA TRP A 31 -22.57 3.32 -7.10
C TRP A 31 -21.59 2.29 -6.51
N LYS A 32 -20.97 1.47 -7.38
CA LYS A 32 -19.96 0.48 -6.95
C LYS A 32 -18.76 1.17 -6.32
N PHE A 33 -18.29 2.24 -6.95
CA PHE A 33 -17.19 3.05 -6.45
C PHE A 33 -17.52 3.66 -5.09
N TRP A 34 -18.70 4.27 -4.94
CA TRP A 34 -19.14 4.85 -3.67
C TRP A 34 -19.23 3.81 -2.56
N LYS A 35 -19.80 2.63 -2.84
CA LYS A 35 -19.88 1.53 -1.86
C LYS A 35 -18.49 1.05 -1.44
N ALA A 36 -17.57 0.93 -2.38
CA ALA A 36 -16.18 0.55 -2.11
C ALA A 36 -15.47 1.62 -1.25
N MET A 37 -15.62 2.90 -1.59
CA MET A 37 -15.04 4.02 -0.86
C MET A 37 -15.58 4.15 0.57
N ARG A 38 -16.82 3.73 0.84
CA ARG A 38 -17.42 3.71 2.19
C ARG A 38 -17.18 2.42 2.97
N SER A 39 -16.56 1.41 2.36
CA SER A 39 -16.27 0.15 3.07
C SER A 39 -15.35 0.37 4.25
N LYS A 40 -15.41 -0.52 5.24
CA LYS A 40 -14.49 -0.51 6.39
C LYS A 40 -13.09 -0.88 5.91
N ASN A 41 -12.26 0.12 5.66
CA ASN A 41 -10.89 -0.07 5.17
C ASN A 41 -9.95 0.99 5.75
N ALA A 42 -8.67 0.60 5.86
CA ALA A 42 -7.60 1.54 6.13
C ALA A 42 -7.21 2.27 4.85
N CYS A 43 -6.72 3.52 4.98
CA CYS A 43 -6.24 4.27 3.83
C CYS A 43 -5.09 3.52 3.15
N LYS A 44 -5.21 3.31 1.84
CA LYS A 44 -4.18 2.57 1.10
C LYS A 44 -2.96 3.36 0.66
N THR A 45 -2.97 4.66 0.92
CA THR A 45 -2.03 5.59 0.28
C THR A 45 -1.35 6.55 1.24
N CYS A 46 -1.82 6.64 2.48
CA CYS A 46 -1.39 7.63 3.46
C CYS A 46 -1.42 7.00 4.86
N ALA A 47 -0.63 7.54 5.78
CA ALA A 47 -0.66 7.19 7.20
C ALA A 47 -1.97 7.60 7.90
N LEU A 48 -2.66 8.64 7.39
CA LEU A 48 -3.93 9.11 7.95
C LEU A 48 -5.07 8.21 7.46
N GLY A 49 -5.76 7.56 8.40
CA GLY A 49 -6.73 6.50 8.14
C GLY A 49 -8.03 7.03 7.53
N MET A 50 -8.65 6.27 6.63
CA MET A 50 -9.94 6.63 6.06
C MET A 50 -11.11 6.09 6.89
N GLY A 51 -10.96 6.10 8.21
CA GLY A 51 -12.02 5.73 9.15
C GLY A 51 -12.00 4.25 9.53
N GLY A 52 -11.19 3.42 8.88
CA GLY A 52 -10.87 2.07 9.37
C GLY A 52 -12.12 1.25 9.67
N GLN A 53 -12.33 0.91 10.94
CA GLN A 53 -13.52 0.16 11.40
C GLN A 53 -14.80 1.00 11.48
N ALA A 54 -14.70 2.32 11.58
CA ALA A 54 -15.83 3.25 11.55
C ALA A 54 -16.43 3.42 10.14
N GLY A 55 -15.76 2.92 9.10
CA GLY A 55 -16.19 3.01 7.71
C GLY A 55 -15.40 4.05 6.92
N GLY A 56 -15.47 3.94 5.59
CA GLY A 56 -14.60 4.66 4.67
C GLY A 56 -14.89 6.16 4.54
N MET A 57 -13.84 6.96 4.33
CA MET A 57 -13.85 8.42 4.14
C MET A 57 -14.23 9.24 5.39
N VAL A 58 -13.96 8.72 6.58
CA VAL A 58 -14.11 9.45 7.84
C VAL A 58 -12.73 9.58 8.49
N ASN A 59 -12.37 10.69 9.13
CA ASN A 59 -11.14 10.75 9.92
C ASN A 59 -11.35 10.30 11.37
N GLU A 60 -10.28 10.33 12.14
CA GLU A 60 -10.24 9.99 13.55
C GLU A 60 -11.14 10.90 14.42
N ALA A 61 -11.41 12.13 13.95
CA ALA A 61 -12.32 13.10 14.58
C ALA A 61 -13.79 13.01 14.09
N GLY A 62 -14.12 12.06 13.20
CA GLY A 62 -15.47 11.89 12.68
C GLY A 62 -15.86 12.80 11.50
N HIS A 63 -14.93 13.60 10.96
CA HIS A 63 -15.17 14.45 9.79
C HIS A 63 -15.39 13.61 8.53
N PHE A 64 -16.35 14.06 7.70
CA PHE A 64 -16.67 13.46 6.42
C PHE A 64 -16.95 14.56 5.38
N PRO A 65 -16.50 14.42 4.12
CA PRO A 65 -15.67 13.34 3.58
C PRO A 65 -14.17 13.59 3.77
N GLU A 66 -13.46 12.54 4.17
CA GLU A 66 -12.02 12.55 4.47
C GLU A 66 -11.25 11.62 3.53
N VAL A 67 -10.96 12.14 2.33
CA VAL A 67 -10.38 11.38 1.23
C VAL A 67 -9.54 12.25 0.30
N CYS A 68 -8.52 11.66 -0.34
CA CYS A 68 -7.73 12.34 -1.36
C CYS A 68 -7.75 11.58 -2.69
N LYS A 69 -7.30 12.27 -3.76
CA LYS A 69 -7.20 11.69 -5.12
C LYS A 69 -6.42 10.37 -5.15
N LYS A 70 -5.33 10.25 -4.39
CA LYS A 70 -4.53 9.01 -4.33
C LYS A 70 -5.35 7.85 -3.78
N SER A 71 -6.15 8.09 -2.74
CA SER A 71 -7.03 7.07 -2.17
C SER A 71 -8.05 6.56 -3.19
N PHE A 72 -8.62 7.45 -4.02
CA PHE A 72 -9.49 7.03 -5.13
C PHE A 72 -8.74 6.16 -6.14
N GLN A 73 -7.52 6.54 -6.54
CA GLN A 73 -6.72 5.76 -7.47
C GLN A 73 -6.42 4.35 -6.94
N ALA A 74 -6.03 4.24 -5.67
CA ALA A 74 -5.78 2.96 -5.03
C ALA A 74 -7.06 2.10 -4.96
N MET A 75 -8.20 2.69 -4.59
CA MET A 75 -9.47 1.96 -4.56
C MET A 75 -9.87 1.44 -5.95
N VAL A 76 -9.73 2.27 -6.99
CA VAL A 76 -10.02 1.81 -8.37
C VAL A 76 -9.11 0.65 -8.77
N ALA A 77 -7.82 0.71 -8.40
CA ALA A 77 -6.88 -0.36 -8.66
C ALA A 77 -7.31 -1.69 -7.99
N ASP A 78 -7.81 -1.65 -6.75
CA ASP A 78 -8.33 -2.85 -6.06
C ASP A 78 -9.65 -3.38 -6.64
N MET A 79 -10.43 -2.49 -7.25
CA MET A 79 -11.72 -2.84 -7.88
C MET A 79 -11.55 -3.45 -9.27
N GLN A 80 -10.32 -3.53 -9.80
CA GLN A 80 -10.04 -4.18 -11.07
C GLN A 80 -10.43 -5.67 -11.06
N GLY A 81 -10.79 -6.19 -12.23
CA GLY A 81 -11.05 -7.61 -12.42
C GLY A 81 -9.79 -8.48 -12.27
N ALA A 82 -10.00 -9.79 -12.23
CA ALA A 82 -8.91 -10.76 -12.25
C ALA A 82 -8.04 -10.61 -13.51
N VAL A 83 -6.74 -10.87 -13.38
CA VAL A 83 -5.88 -11.17 -14.54
C VAL A 83 -6.49 -12.39 -15.24
N LYS A 84 -6.63 -12.29 -16.57
CA LYS A 84 -7.15 -13.40 -17.37
C LYS A 84 -6.15 -14.57 -17.37
N PRO A 85 -6.59 -15.84 -17.26
CA PRO A 85 -5.66 -16.98 -17.21
C PRO A 85 -4.68 -17.04 -18.39
N GLU A 86 -5.12 -16.62 -19.58
CA GLU A 86 -4.31 -16.63 -20.80
C GLU A 86 -3.12 -15.67 -20.72
N PHE A 87 -3.18 -14.65 -19.86
CA PHE A 87 -2.12 -13.66 -19.66
C PHE A 87 -0.77 -14.30 -19.37
N PHE A 88 -0.76 -15.32 -18.49
CA PHE A 88 0.48 -15.98 -18.06
C PHE A 88 1.10 -16.86 -19.15
N ALA A 89 0.27 -17.39 -20.05
CA ALA A 89 0.73 -18.13 -21.23
C ALA A 89 1.15 -17.18 -22.37
N THR A 90 0.56 -15.98 -22.44
CA THR A 90 0.78 -15.01 -23.52
C THR A 90 2.10 -14.27 -23.37
N TYR A 91 2.44 -13.84 -22.15
CA TYR A 91 3.61 -13.00 -21.90
C TYR A 91 4.72 -13.77 -21.18
N SER A 92 5.87 -13.84 -21.85
CA SER A 92 7.12 -14.36 -21.27
C SER A 92 7.72 -13.41 -20.22
N ILE A 93 8.61 -13.93 -19.37
CA ILE A 93 9.33 -13.15 -18.35
C ILE A 93 10.07 -11.94 -18.96
N PRO A 94 10.81 -12.06 -20.09
CA PRO A 94 11.43 -10.89 -20.73
C PRO A 94 10.40 -9.82 -21.16
N GLN A 95 9.25 -10.23 -21.69
CA GLN A 95 8.19 -9.30 -22.08
C GLN A 95 7.56 -8.62 -20.86
N LEU A 96 7.28 -9.37 -19.80
CA LEU A 96 6.75 -8.83 -18.54
C LEU A 96 7.73 -7.84 -17.89
N ARG A 97 9.04 -8.08 -17.99
CA ARG A 97 10.07 -7.14 -17.49
C ARG A 97 10.10 -5.82 -18.27
N ALA A 98 9.66 -5.81 -19.52
CA ALA A 98 9.57 -4.61 -20.34
C ALA A 98 8.30 -3.78 -20.06
N PHE A 99 7.34 -4.32 -19.30
CA PHE A 99 6.13 -3.58 -18.96
C PHE A 99 6.46 -2.43 -18.00
N THR A 100 5.85 -1.28 -18.26
CA THR A 100 5.83 -0.19 -17.30
C THR A 100 5.00 -0.57 -16.07
N PRO A 101 5.23 0.05 -14.89
CA PRO A 101 4.38 -0.17 -13.72
C PRO A 101 2.90 0.06 -13.99
N HIS A 102 2.56 1.02 -14.85
CA HIS A 102 1.18 1.28 -15.26
C HIS A 102 0.58 0.11 -16.05
N GLN A 103 1.32 -0.45 -17.01
CA GLN A 103 0.84 -1.61 -17.78
C GLN A 103 0.66 -2.84 -16.88
N MET A 104 1.60 -3.07 -15.96
CA MET A 104 1.51 -4.17 -15.00
C MET A 104 0.27 -4.03 -14.12
N GLU A 105 0.03 -2.84 -13.54
CA GLU A 105 -1.14 -2.57 -12.70
C GLU A 105 -2.47 -2.78 -13.44
N HIS A 106 -2.51 -2.45 -14.73
CA HIS A 106 -3.71 -2.58 -15.57
C HIS A 106 -3.85 -3.96 -16.24
N SER A 107 -2.95 -4.90 -15.94
CA SER A 107 -3.07 -6.29 -16.40
C SER A 107 -4.14 -7.08 -15.61
N GLY A 108 -4.61 -6.53 -14.49
CA GLY A 108 -5.63 -7.11 -13.62
C GLY A 108 -5.07 -7.60 -12.28
N ARG A 109 -5.94 -8.12 -11.43
CA ARG A 109 -5.57 -8.64 -10.10
C ARG A 109 -5.19 -10.11 -10.12
N LEU A 110 -4.10 -10.47 -9.46
CA LEU A 110 -3.76 -11.87 -9.20
C LEU A 110 -4.80 -12.47 -8.24
N VAL A 111 -5.53 -13.47 -8.71
CA VAL A 111 -6.58 -14.17 -7.94
C VAL A 111 -6.32 -15.66 -7.76
N GLN A 112 -5.30 -16.18 -8.44
CA GLN A 112 -4.83 -17.55 -8.33
C GLN A 112 -3.31 -17.55 -8.15
N PRO A 113 -2.74 -18.53 -7.42
CA PRO A 113 -1.31 -18.72 -7.37
C PRO A 113 -0.75 -19.00 -8.76
N VAL A 114 0.46 -18.50 -9.01
CA VAL A 114 1.20 -18.73 -10.24
C VAL A 114 2.59 -19.25 -9.92
N ILE A 115 3.12 -20.09 -10.79
CA ILE A 115 4.45 -20.69 -10.67
C ILE A 115 5.27 -20.42 -11.92
N LEU A 116 6.56 -20.18 -11.72
CA LEU A 116 7.57 -20.21 -12.77
C LEU A 116 8.46 -21.42 -12.52
N GLU A 117 8.30 -22.46 -13.32
CA GLU A 117 9.12 -23.67 -13.21
C GLU A 117 10.55 -23.41 -13.70
N LYS A 118 11.52 -24.15 -13.17
CA LYS A 118 12.93 -24.03 -13.57
C LYS A 118 13.06 -24.25 -15.09
N GLY A 119 13.67 -23.29 -15.78
CA GLY A 119 13.85 -23.33 -17.24
C GLY A 119 12.64 -22.85 -18.05
N SER A 120 11.49 -22.58 -17.42
CA SER A 120 10.34 -21.95 -18.08
C SER A 120 10.61 -20.47 -18.35
N GLN A 121 10.03 -19.96 -19.43
CA GLN A 121 9.99 -18.53 -19.75
C GLN A 121 8.63 -17.89 -19.50
N THR A 122 7.62 -18.66 -19.08
CA THR A 122 6.26 -18.18 -18.82
C THR A 122 5.77 -18.69 -17.47
N TYR A 123 4.86 -17.93 -16.86
CA TYR A 123 4.16 -18.36 -15.66
C TYR A 123 3.05 -19.35 -16.01
N ARG A 124 2.70 -20.22 -15.05
CA ARG A 124 1.51 -21.09 -15.12
C ARG A 124 0.68 -20.91 -13.85
N THR A 125 -0.64 -20.92 -13.98
CA THR A 125 -1.53 -20.95 -12.82
C THR A 125 -1.52 -22.35 -12.16
N ILE A 126 -1.57 -22.38 -10.83
CA ILE A 126 -1.69 -23.62 -10.04
C ILE A 126 -2.80 -23.50 -9.01
N PRO A 127 -3.43 -24.62 -8.60
CA PRO A 127 -4.36 -24.63 -7.47
C PRO A 127 -3.68 -24.21 -6.17
N TRP A 128 -4.46 -23.65 -5.24
CA TRP A 128 -3.98 -23.30 -3.90
C TRP A 128 -3.37 -24.48 -3.14
N ALA A 129 -3.96 -25.67 -3.23
CA ALA A 129 -3.44 -26.87 -2.57
C ALA A 129 -2.01 -27.20 -3.03
N GLU A 130 -1.77 -27.19 -4.36
CA GLU A 130 -0.44 -27.43 -4.94
C GLU A 130 0.55 -26.34 -4.50
N ALA A 131 0.14 -25.06 -4.49
CA ALA A 131 0.99 -23.96 -4.04
C ALA A 131 1.42 -24.13 -2.57
N MET A 132 0.46 -24.44 -1.69
CA MET A 132 0.73 -24.63 -0.26
C MET A 132 1.61 -25.83 0.02
N GLU A 133 1.38 -26.96 -0.67
CA GLU A 133 2.21 -28.17 -0.54
C GLU A 133 3.66 -27.89 -0.95
N ARG A 134 3.88 -27.22 -2.08
CA ARG A 134 5.22 -26.87 -2.56
C ARG A 134 5.94 -25.92 -1.61
N ILE A 135 5.26 -24.91 -1.10
CA ILE A 135 5.82 -23.96 -0.12
C ILE A 135 6.21 -24.71 1.16
N ALA A 136 5.32 -25.54 1.70
CA ALA A 136 5.58 -26.33 2.90
C ALA A 136 6.76 -27.29 2.69
N ALA A 137 6.78 -28.04 1.58
CA ALA A 137 7.87 -28.96 1.26
C ALA A 137 9.22 -28.25 1.12
N LYS A 138 9.25 -27.04 0.55
CA LYS A 138 10.46 -26.24 0.42
C LYS A 138 10.93 -25.73 1.79
N LEU A 139 10.02 -25.20 2.60
CA LEU A 139 10.33 -24.74 3.97
C LEU A 139 10.86 -25.90 4.83
N THR A 140 10.21 -27.07 4.84
CA THR A 140 10.69 -28.23 5.64
C THR A 140 12.12 -28.65 5.32
N ARG A 141 12.60 -28.40 4.09
CA ARG A 141 13.96 -28.76 3.64
C ARG A 141 14.97 -27.62 3.71
N THR A 142 14.55 -26.41 4.08
CA THR A 142 15.41 -25.22 4.09
C THR A 142 15.82 -24.94 5.53
N ALA A 143 17.11 -24.74 5.79
CA ALA A 143 17.55 -24.44 7.14
C ALA A 143 17.01 -23.06 7.59
N PRO A 144 16.56 -22.89 8.85
CA PRO A 144 15.95 -21.63 9.29
C PRO A 144 16.84 -20.40 9.11
N GLU A 145 18.15 -20.54 9.26
CA GLU A 145 19.18 -19.52 9.07
C GLU A 145 19.30 -19.06 7.60
N GLU A 146 18.92 -19.89 6.64
CA GLU A 146 18.90 -19.55 5.20
C GLU A 146 17.59 -18.88 4.77
N SER A 147 16.66 -18.66 5.71
CA SER A 147 15.35 -18.08 5.44
C SER A 147 15.27 -16.63 5.91
N PHE A 148 14.49 -15.82 5.19
CA PHE A 148 14.17 -14.44 5.55
C PHE A 148 12.69 -14.15 5.28
N PHE A 149 12.03 -13.53 6.26
CA PHE A 149 10.62 -13.19 6.20
C PHE A 149 10.44 -11.67 6.17
N TYR A 150 9.67 -11.20 5.20
CA TYR A 150 9.36 -9.78 5.04
C TYR A 150 7.87 -9.55 5.08
N PHE A 151 7.38 -8.77 6.05
CA PHE A 151 5.97 -8.36 6.06
C PHE A 151 5.78 -6.94 5.54
N SER A 152 4.64 -6.72 4.89
CA SER A 152 4.24 -5.42 4.40
C SER A 152 3.60 -4.59 5.51
N GLY A 153 4.04 -3.34 5.72
CA GLY A 153 3.33 -2.38 6.57
C GLY A 153 1.98 -1.93 6.02
N ARG A 154 1.59 -2.44 4.84
CA ARG A 154 0.24 -2.27 4.27
C ARG A 154 -0.70 -3.40 4.70
N SER A 155 -0.18 -4.49 5.25
CA SER A 155 -0.95 -5.57 5.86
C SER A 155 -1.41 -5.17 7.26
N SER A 156 -2.38 -5.90 7.82
CA SER A 156 -2.85 -5.65 9.17
C SER A 156 -1.83 -6.07 10.22
N ASN A 157 -1.96 -5.52 11.43
CA ASN A 157 -1.10 -5.87 12.56
C ASN A 157 -1.22 -7.37 12.90
N GLU A 158 -2.41 -7.95 12.76
CA GLU A 158 -2.67 -9.37 13.00
C GLU A 158 -1.94 -10.25 11.98
N ALA A 159 -1.95 -9.89 10.70
CA ALA A 159 -1.20 -10.61 9.67
C ALA A 159 0.31 -10.53 9.91
N GLY A 160 0.82 -9.36 10.31
CA GLY A 160 2.22 -9.19 10.71
C GLY A 160 2.58 -10.03 11.93
N PHE A 161 1.71 -10.05 12.94
CA PHE A 161 1.87 -10.85 14.15
C PHE A 161 1.92 -12.36 13.85
N LEU A 162 1.05 -12.85 12.98
CA LEU A 162 1.04 -14.25 12.56
C LEU A 162 2.30 -14.63 11.78
N LEU A 163 2.76 -13.78 10.85
CA LEU A 163 3.97 -14.06 10.08
C LEU A 163 5.22 -14.10 10.97
N GLN A 164 5.37 -13.13 11.88
CA GLN A 164 6.54 -13.08 12.76
C GLN A 164 6.54 -14.24 13.77
N LEU A 165 5.35 -14.71 14.19
CA LEU A 165 5.21 -15.87 15.06
C LEU A 165 5.59 -17.14 14.30
N PHE A 166 5.08 -17.29 13.08
CA PHE A 166 5.43 -18.40 12.19
C PHE A 166 6.95 -18.49 11.97
N ALA A 167 7.61 -17.39 11.62
CA ALA A 167 9.05 -17.37 11.40
C ALA A 167 9.85 -17.81 12.63
N ARG A 168 9.42 -17.39 13.83
CA ARG A 168 10.06 -17.78 15.10
C ARG A 168 9.82 -19.26 15.43
N LEU A 169 8.61 -19.77 15.21
CA LEU A 169 8.30 -21.20 15.36
C LEU A 169 9.06 -22.05 14.34
N TYR A 170 9.26 -21.52 13.13
CA TYR A 170 10.10 -22.13 12.10
C TYR A 170 11.58 -22.16 12.46
N GLY A 171 12.01 -21.36 13.45
CA GLY A 171 13.36 -21.40 14.02
C GLY A 171 14.26 -20.23 13.63
N THR A 172 13.71 -19.12 13.10
CA THR A 172 14.52 -17.96 12.70
C THR A 172 14.01 -16.64 13.27
N ASN A 173 14.95 -15.72 13.52
CA ASN A 173 14.67 -14.33 13.87
C ASN A 173 14.85 -13.38 12.67
N HIS A 174 15.11 -13.90 11.47
CA HIS A 174 15.29 -13.13 10.25
C HIS A 174 13.94 -12.60 9.73
N VAL A 175 13.38 -11.62 10.45
CA VAL A 175 12.09 -11.00 10.14
C VAL A 175 12.25 -9.49 10.09
N ASN A 176 11.81 -8.88 9.00
CA ASN A 176 11.83 -7.42 8.83
C ASN A 176 10.58 -6.93 8.07
N ASN A 177 10.46 -5.62 7.95
CA ASN A 177 9.36 -4.96 7.23
C ASN A 177 9.82 -3.67 6.54
N CYS A 178 8.87 -2.96 5.92
CA CYS A 178 9.15 -1.69 5.27
C CYS A 178 9.60 -0.57 6.22
N SER A 179 9.22 -0.60 7.51
CA SER A 179 9.63 0.46 8.45
C SER A 179 11.12 0.39 8.78
N TYR A 180 11.77 -0.77 8.62
CA TYR A 180 13.22 -0.87 8.75
C TYR A 180 13.96 0.08 7.79
N TYR A 181 13.50 0.17 6.55
CA TYR A 181 14.11 1.07 5.56
C TYR A 181 13.71 2.54 5.75
N CYS A 182 12.48 2.81 6.18
CA CYS A 182 11.94 4.17 6.22
C CYS A 182 12.09 4.88 7.58
N HIS A 183 12.11 4.15 8.70
CA HIS A 183 11.94 4.71 10.04
C HIS A 183 12.94 4.18 11.08
N GLN A 184 13.88 3.32 10.70
CA GLN A 184 14.85 2.77 11.67
C GLN A 184 15.75 3.85 12.26
N ALA A 185 16.28 4.75 11.42
CA ALA A 185 17.14 5.84 11.87
C ALA A 185 16.42 6.78 12.86
N SER A 186 15.16 7.16 12.55
CA SER A 186 14.35 7.96 13.48
C SER A 186 14.03 7.22 14.77
N GLY A 187 13.78 5.91 14.70
CA GLY A 187 13.50 5.10 15.88
C GLY A 187 14.68 5.08 16.86
N VAL A 188 15.91 4.91 16.35
CA VAL A 188 17.14 4.96 17.17
C VAL A 188 17.36 6.36 17.76
N GLY A 189 17.24 7.40 16.94
CA GLY A 189 17.50 8.78 17.38
C GLY A 189 16.47 9.30 18.39
N LEU A 190 15.19 8.99 18.23
CA LEU A 190 14.17 9.39 19.21
C LEU A 190 14.30 8.58 20.50
N ALA A 191 14.55 7.27 20.41
CA ALA A 191 14.69 6.44 21.60
C ALA A 191 15.86 6.89 22.49
N SER A 192 16.98 7.34 21.91
CA SER A 192 18.13 7.80 22.68
C SER A 192 17.93 9.15 23.38
N VAL A 193 16.98 9.98 22.93
CA VAL A 193 16.74 11.32 23.48
C VAL A 193 15.51 11.36 24.38
N ILE A 194 14.42 10.70 23.98
CA ILE A 194 13.10 10.79 24.65
C ILE A 194 12.55 9.43 25.11
N GLY A 195 13.31 8.34 24.94
CA GLY A 195 12.95 7.00 25.45
C GLY A 195 11.93 6.23 24.60
N THR A 196 11.45 6.77 23.49
CA THR A 196 10.53 6.10 22.56
C THR A 196 10.95 6.31 21.11
N GLY A 197 10.81 5.28 20.27
CA GLY A 197 11.03 5.37 18.82
C GLY A 197 9.76 5.74 18.02
N ALA A 198 8.63 5.93 18.69
CA ALA A 198 7.34 6.24 18.08
C ALA A 198 7.11 7.75 17.95
N GLY A 199 6.15 8.14 17.10
CA GLY A 199 5.68 9.52 17.03
C GLY A 199 5.07 9.95 18.37
N THR A 200 5.36 11.19 18.79
CA THR A 200 4.96 11.75 20.08
C THR A 200 3.72 12.65 20.02
N VAL A 201 3.25 12.97 18.82
CA VAL A 201 2.13 13.87 18.57
C VAL A 201 1.06 13.20 17.74
N LYS A 202 -0.19 13.63 17.94
CA LYS A 202 -1.36 13.28 17.16
C LYS A 202 -1.64 14.36 16.12
N LEU A 203 -2.53 14.07 15.18
CA LEU A 203 -2.94 15.06 14.18
C LEU A 203 -3.62 16.27 14.84
N ASP A 204 -4.45 16.04 15.85
CA ASP A 204 -5.20 17.09 16.56
C ASP A 204 -4.28 18.05 17.36
N ASP A 205 -3.07 17.60 17.72
CA ASP A 205 -2.09 18.48 18.38
C ASP A 205 -1.63 19.62 17.45
N MET A 206 -1.78 19.45 16.12
CA MET A 206 -1.43 20.49 15.15
C MET A 206 -2.36 21.70 15.22
N GLU A 207 -3.63 21.52 15.63
CA GLU A 207 -4.58 22.62 15.78
C GLU A 207 -4.22 23.53 16.97
N HIS A 208 -3.38 23.04 17.87
CA HIS A 208 -2.91 23.77 19.06
C HIS A 208 -1.51 24.38 18.86
N ALA A 209 -0.90 24.21 17.69
CA ALA A 209 0.47 24.66 17.43
C ALA A 209 0.49 26.07 16.82
N ASP A 210 1.22 27.00 17.45
CA ASP A 210 1.46 28.33 16.88
C ASP A 210 2.46 28.32 15.71
N LEU A 211 3.29 27.26 15.63
CA LEU A 211 4.32 27.10 14.60
C LEU A 211 4.50 25.62 14.24
N VAL A 212 4.50 25.33 12.93
CA VAL A 212 4.82 24.00 12.39
C VAL A 212 6.07 24.08 11.51
N MET A 213 7.07 23.27 11.84
CA MET A 213 8.30 23.13 11.04
C MET A 213 8.29 21.81 10.26
N LEU A 214 8.31 21.89 8.93
CA LEU A 214 8.35 20.72 8.04
C LEU A 214 9.77 20.48 7.52
N LEU A 215 10.43 19.43 8.01
CA LEU A 215 11.77 19.03 7.61
C LEU A 215 11.77 17.60 7.06
N GLY A 216 12.38 17.39 5.88
CA GLY A 216 12.54 16.05 5.30
C GLY A 216 11.24 15.37 4.84
N GLY A 217 10.15 16.13 4.66
CA GLY A 217 8.84 15.59 4.28
C GLY A 217 8.17 16.34 3.12
N ASN A 218 7.25 15.65 2.43
CA ASN A 218 6.38 16.25 1.41
C ASN A 218 4.92 15.79 1.64
N PRO A 219 4.19 16.39 2.61
CA PRO A 219 2.83 15.99 2.94
C PRO A 219 1.87 16.18 1.78
N ALA A 220 2.06 17.19 0.92
CA ALA A 220 1.22 17.41 -0.26
C ALA A 220 1.19 16.19 -1.22
N SER A 221 2.30 15.46 -1.33
CA SER A 221 2.34 14.20 -2.07
C SER A 221 2.03 13.00 -1.18
N ASN A 222 2.77 12.83 -0.08
CA ASN A 222 2.86 11.56 0.63
C ASN A 222 1.76 11.42 1.69
N HIS A 223 1.27 12.54 2.22
CA HIS A 223 0.20 12.58 3.22
C HIS A 223 -0.84 13.66 2.87
N PRO A 224 -1.50 13.63 1.69
CA PRO A 224 -2.23 14.81 1.19
C PRO A 224 -3.35 15.29 2.10
N ARG A 225 -3.89 14.40 2.94
CA ARG A 225 -4.91 14.75 3.93
C ARG A 225 -4.37 15.61 5.07
N MET A 226 -3.09 15.45 5.43
CA MET A 226 -2.41 16.28 6.42
C MET A 226 -2.36 17.76 5.98
N MET A 227 -2.38 18.03 4.67
CA MET A 227 -2.42 19.41 4.17
C MET A 227 -3.68 20.16 4.59
N ARG A 228 -4.78 19.47 4.91
CA ARG A 228 -5.98 20.11 5.45
C ARG A 228 -5.66 20.76 6.79
N THR A 229 -5.11 19.98 7.72
CA THR A 229 -4.73 20.45 9.06
C THR A 229 -3.58 21.45 9.04
N LEU A 230 -2.67 21.37 8.06
CA LEU A 230 -1.54 22.30 7.96
C LEU A 230 -1.90 23.65 7.32
N MET A 231 -3.02 23.77 6.61
CA MET A 231 -3.38 24.96 5.83
C MET A 231 -4.75 25.57 6.18
N MET A 232 -5.49 24.95 7.10
CA MET A 232 -6.75 25.46 7.63
C MET A 232 -6.54 25.79 9.10
#